data_AF-A0A7Z9NUY0-F1
#
_entry.id   AF-A0A7Z9NUY0-F1
#
_cell.length_a   1.000
_cell.length_b   1.000
_cell.length_c   1.000
_cell.angle_alpha   90.00
_cell.angle_beta   90.00
_cell.angle_gamma   90.00
#
_symmetry.space_group_name_H-M   'P 1'
#
loop_
_entity.id
_entity.type
_entity.pdbx_description
1 polymer ?
#
loop_
_entity_poly.entity_id
_entity_poly.type
_entity_poly.pdbx_seq_one_letter_code
_entity_poly.pdbx_strand_id
1 'polypeptide(L)'
;MLLLRVLEKGIPAATVFVRNSGTEDKLALYLRGRADLSGHLETLAEKIYTFLLLSFKDKNSPMAQAEKLVLKCLEDGAKQKIELKHEIFTKISLERLLLEMSSRQKLIRKEGDCWSITEMGRICSNYSERSE
;
A
#
# COMPACT_ATOMS: atom_id res chain seq x y z
N MET A 1 -5.92 17.00 5.31
CA MET A 1 -5.07 16.51 6.42
C MET A 1 -5.96 16.22 7.60
N LEU A 2 -5.74 15.11 8.30
CA LEU A 2 -6.50 14.71 9.49
C LEU A 2 -5.54 14.43 10.64
N LEU A 3 -5.82 14.97 11.82
CA LEU A 3 -5.11 14.68 13.06
C LEU A 3 -6.14 14.25 14.11
N LEU A 4 -5.99 13.04 14.64
CA LEU A 4 -6.83 12.50 15.70
C LEU A 4 -5.96 12.16 16.90
N ARG A 5 -6.36 12.61 18.08
CA ARG A 5 -5.73 12.25 19.36
C ARG A 5 -6.66 11.29 20.10
N VAL A 6 -6.10 10.17 20.54
CA VAL A 6 -6.80 9.21 21.39
C VAL A 6 -6.37 9.51 22.83
N LEU A 7 -7.35 9.80 23.68
CA LEU A 7 -7.13 10.08 25.08
C LEU A 7 -7.61 8.90 25.93
N GLU A 8 -6.81 8.52 26.91
CA GLU A 8 -7.20 7.59 27.97
C GLU A 8 -7.21 8.38 29.28
N LYS A 9 -8.38 8.48 29.92
CA LYS A 9 -8.56 9.26 31.16
C LYS A 9 -8.05 10.72 31.05
N GLY A 10 -8.23 11.33 29.87
CA GLY A 10 -7.77 12.69 29.57
C GLY A 10 -6.29 12.81 29.20
N ILE A 11 -5.51 11.72 29.25
CA ILE A 11 -4.08 11.70 28.91
C ILE A 11 -3.90 11.18 27.48
N PRO A 12 -3.06 11.80 26.63
CA PRO A 12 -2.77 11.29 25.29
C PRO A 12 -2.17 9.88 25.32
N ALA A 13 -2.90 8.91 24.77
CA ALA A 13 -2.47 7.53 24.65
C ALA A 13 -1.92 7.23 23.24
N ALA A 14 -2.54 7.83 22.22
CA ALA A 14 -2.09 7.70 20.84
C ALA A 14 -2.49 8.91 19.97
N THR A 15 -1.90 9.01 18.80
CA THR A 15 -2.18 10.02 17.77
C THR A 15 -2.13 9.36 16.40
N VAL A 16 -3.16 9.61 15.60
CA VAL A 16 -3.26 9.21 14.20
C VAL A 16 -3.18 10.47 13.36
N PHE A 17 -2.24 10.50 12.42
CA PHE A 17 -2.08 11.61 11.49
C PHE A 17 -2.09 11.11 10.05
N VAL A 18 -3.03 11.62 9.26
CA VAL A 18 -3.17 11.30 7.83
C VAL A 18 -2.90 12.55 7.01
N ARG A 19 -1.94 12.43 6.09
CA ARG A 19 -1.65 13.44 5.08
C ARG A 19 -2.01 12.87 3.71
N ASN A 20 -2.77 13.64 2.94
CA ASN A 20 -2.91 13.48 1.51
C ASN A 20 -2.96 14.89 0.91
N SER A 21 -2.17 15.14 -0.14
CA SER A 21 -2.17 16.40 -0.89
C SER A 21 -2.59 16.24 -2.36
N GLY A 22 -3.41 15.22 -2.65
CA GLY A 22 -4.21 15.12 -3.88
C GLY A 22 -4.01 13.86 -4.71
N THR A 23 -3.02 13.00 -4.41
CA THR A 23 -2.74 11.78 -5.17
C THR A 23 -2.31 10.64 -4.25
N GLU A 24 -2.44 9.39 -4.72
CA GLU A 24 -1.98 8.17 -4.03
C GLU A 24 -0.52 8.30 -3.54
N ASP A 25 0.38 8.80 -4.38
CA ASP A 25 1.81 8.99 -4.06
C ASP A 25 2.09 9.88 -2.85
N LYS A 26 1.13 10.75 -2.51
CA LYS A 26 1.24 11.73 -1.42
C LYS A 26 0.43 11.33 -0.19
N LEU A 27 -0.09 10.11 -0.16
CA LEU A 27 -0.71 9.51 1.01
C LEU A 27 0.36 9.12 2.03
N ALA A 28 0.21 9.58 3.27
CA ALA A 28 1.04 9.17 4.39
C ALA A 28 0.19 9.00 5.65
N LEU A 29 0.44 7.92 6.36
CA LEU A 29 -0.19 7.56 7.62
C LEU A 29 0.88 7.49 8.70
N TYR A 30 0.70 8.23 9.79
CA TYR A 30 1.58 8.22 10.94
C TYR A 30 0.77 7.89 12.18
N LEU A 31 1.13 6.81 12.85
CA LEU A 31 0.61 6.48 14.18
C LEU A 31 1.74 6.59 15.19
N ARG A 32 1.46 7.27 16.29
CA ARG A 32 2.34 7.31 17.47
C ARG A 32 1.50 7.07 18.70
N GLY A 33 2.03 6.32 19.65
CA GLY A 33 1.37 6.11 20.93
C GLY A 33 2.32 5.46 21.91
N ARG A 34 1.79 5.12 23.09
CA ARG A 34 2.56 4.42 24.12
C ARG A 34 2.97 3.02 23.63
N ALA A 35 4.09 2.52 24.17
CA ALA A 35 4.66 1.24 23.76
C ALA A 35 3.75 0.04 24.07
N ASP A 36 2.98 0.10 25.16
CA ASP A 36 2.01 -0.95 25.55
C ASP A 36 0.88 -1.13 24.53
N LEU A 37 0.65 -0.14 23.65
CA LEU A 37 -0.38 -0.18 22.62
C LEU A 37 0.15 -0.58 21.24
N SER A 38 1.43 -0.94 21.10
CA SER A 38 2.09 -1.16 19.79
C SER A 38 1.30 -2.10 18.87
N GLY A 39 0.96 -3.31 19.32
CA GLY A 39 0.23 -4.28 18.49
C GLY A 39 -1.18 -3.81 18.08
N HIS A 40 -1.87 -3.06 18.95
CA HIS A 40 -3.16 -2.46 18.62
C HIS A 40 -2.99 -1.34 17.58
N LEU A 41 -1.94 -0.53 17.71
CA LEU A 41 -1.62 0.53 16.75
C LEU A 41 -1.19 -0.03 15.40
N GLU A 42 -0.45 -1.13 15.36
CA GLU A 42 -0.08 -1.83 14.12
C GLU A 42 -1.34 -2.34 13.41
N THR A 43 -2.22 -3.05 14.13
CA THR A 43 -3.49 -3.55 13.58
C THR A 43 -4.37 -2.40 13.06
N LEU A 44 -4.43 -1.28 13.80
CA LEU A 44 -5.18 -0.09 13.39
C LEU A 44 -4.54 0.57 12.15
N ALA A 45 -3.21 0.67 12.12
CA ALA A 45 -2.47 1.24 11.00
C ALA A 45 -2.74 0.47 9.72
N GLU A 46 -2.71 -0.87 9.78
CA GLU A 46 -3.03 -1.73 8.64
C GLU A 46 -4.43 -1.45 8.11
N LYS A 47 -5.46 -1.50 8.97
CA LYS A 47 -6.86 -1.24 8.57
C LYS A 47 -7.05 0.13 7.93
N ILE A 48 -6.51 1.18 8.55
CA ILE A 48 -6.61 2.56 8.04
C ILE A 48 -5.85 2.67 6.71
N TYR A 49 -4.64 2.13 6.63
CA TYR A 49 -3.82 2.23 5.44
C TYR A 49 -4.46 1.51 4.25
N THR A 50 -4.97 0.29 4.45
CA THR A 50 -5.73 -0.45 3.43
C THR A 50 -6.89 0.37 2.91
N PHE A 51 -7.73 0.90 3.81
CA PHE A 51 -8.88 1.70 3.42
C PHE A 51 -8.47 2.92 2.58
N LEU A 52 -7.44 3.66 3.03
CA LEU A 52 -6.97 4.84 2.33
C LEU A 52 -6.37 4.50 0.97
N LEU A 53 -5.53 3.47 0.89
CA LEU A 53 -4.90 3.04 -0.36
C LEU A 53 -5.95 2.67 -1.41
N LEU A 54 -6.94 1.85 -1.04
CA LEU A 54 -8.03 1.46 -1.93
C LEU A 54 -8.90 2.65 -2.37
N SER A 55 -9.11 3.63 -1.48
CA SER A 55 -9.92 4.81 -1.77
C SER A 55 -9.25 5.81 -2.70
N PHE A 56 -7.91 5.89 -2.68
CA PHE A 56 -7.14 6.86 -3.47
C PHE A 56 -6.49 6.29 -4.73
N LYS A 57 -6.60 4.97 -4.96
CA LYS A 57 -6.21 4.32 -6.21
C LYS A 57 -6.97 4.91 -7.39
N ASP A 58 -6.27 5.64 -8.25
CA ASP A 58 -6.81 6.13 -9.52
C ASP A 58 -6.58 5.08 -10.62
N LYS A 59 -7.65 4.40 -11.06
CA LYS A 59 -7.57 3.37 -12.12
C LYS A 59 -7.05 3.90 -13.47
N ASN A 60 -7.13 5.20 -13.71
CA ASN A 60 -6.63 5.82 -14.93
C ASN A 60 -5.16 6.22 -14.81
N SER A 61 -4.58 6.18 -13.61
CA SER A 61 -3.16 6.44 -13.41
C SER A 61 -2.33 5.32 -14.06
N PRO A 62 -1.32 5.67 -14.88
CA PRO A 62 -0.38 4.69 -15.42
C PRO A 62 0.27 3.84 -14.33
N MET A 63 0.54 4.43 -13.16
CA MET A 63 1.14 3.73 -12.02
C MET A 63 0.20 2.63 -11.51
N ALA A 64 -1.07 2.95 -11.26
CA ALA A 64 -2.05 1.99 -10.75
C ALA A 64 -2.30 0.84 -11.74
N GLN A 65 -2.29 1.13 -13.05
CA GLN A 65 -2.40 0.11 -14.10
C GLN A 65 -1.17 -0.81 -14.13
N ALA A 66 0.03 -0.24 -14.02
CA ALA A 66 1.28 -1.01 -13.95
C ALA A 66 1.33 -1.88 -12.68
N GLU A 67 0.88 -1.37 -11.54
CA GLU A 67 0.76 -2.13 -10.29
C GLU A 67 -0.21 -3.31 -10.44
N LYS A 68 -1.36 -3.12 -11.10
CA LYS A 68 -2.33 -4.21 -11.36
C LYS A 68 -1.69 -5.32 -12.20
N LEU A 69 -0.89 -4.98 -13.21
CA LEU A 69 -0.15 -5.97 -14.00
C LEU A 69 0.85 -6.76 -13.15
N VAL A 70 1.63 -6.07 -12.30
CA VAL A 70 2.56 -6.73 -11.37
C VAL A 70 1.82 -7.69 -10.44
N LEU A 71 0.71 -7.25 -9.83
CA LEU A 71 -0.06 -8.09 -8.90
C LEU A 71 -0.62 -9.33 -9.58
N LYS A 72 -1.18 -9.19 -10.79
CA LYS A 72 -1.67 -10.33 -11.59
C LYS A 72 -0.56 -11.32 -11.91
N CYS A 73 0.63 -10.85 -12.29
CA CYS A 73 1.77 -11.75 -12.53
C CYS A 73 2.16 -12.54 -11.28
N LEU A 74 2.02 -11.96 -10.08
CA LEU A 74 2.37 -12.60 -8.81
C LEU A 74 1.25 -13.44 -8.18
N GLU A 75 0.01 -13.35 -8.68
CA GLU A 75 -1.14 -14.11 -8.15
C GLU A 75 -0.98 -15.62 -8.33
N ASP A 76 -0.28 -16.06 -9.39
CA ASP A 76 -0.02 -17.47 -9.70
C ASP A 76 0.96 -18.17 -8.72
N GLY A 77 1.28 -17.52 -7.58
CA GLY A 77 1.65 -18.21 -6.35
C GLY A 77 3.10 -18.65 -6.19
N ALA A 78 3.92 -18.59 -7.23
CA ALA A 78 5.36 -18.82 -7.12
C ALA A 78 6.15 -17.52 -6.93
N LYS A 79 7.32 -17.61 -6.29
CA LYS A 79 8.30 -16.52 -6.28
C LYS A 79 8.77 -16.29 -7.71
N GLN A 80 8.39 -15.17 -8.32
CA GLN A 80 8.67 -14.93 -9.73
C GLN A 80 9.69 -13.80 -9.93
N LYS A 81 10.51 -13.96 -10.97
CA LYS A 81 11.19 -12.82 -11.57
C LYS A 81 10.16 -12.05 -12.38
N ILE A 82 10.06 -10.75 -12.11
CA ILE A 82 9.11 -9.88 -12.80
C ILE A 82 9.75 -9.47 -14.12
N GLU A 83 9.43 -10.19 -15.19
CA GLU A 83 9.77 -9.80 -16.57
C GLU A 83 8.54 -9.21 -17.26
N LEU A 84 8.29 -7.93 -17.03
CA LEU A 84 7.14 -7.25 -17.59
C LEU A 84 7.49 -6.61 -18.94
N LYS A 85 7.01 -7.23 -20.02
CA LYS A 85 7.04 -6.65 -21.37
C LYS A 85 5.66 -6.08 -21.70
N HIS A 86 5.40 -4.85 -21.26
CA HIS A 86 4.18 -4.12 -21.60
C HIS A 86 4.52 -2.66 -21.92
N GLU A 87 3.81 -2.07 -22.88
CA GLU A 87 4.01 -0.67 -23.30
C GLU A 87 3.91 0.34 -22.14
N ILE A 88 3.22 0.01 -21.05
CA ILE A 88 3.07 0.94 -19.91
C ILE A 88 4.39 1.16 -19.18
N PHE A 89 5.30 0.18 -19.22
CA PHE A 89 6.64 0.27 -18.66
C PHE A 89 7.60 1.09 -19.53
N THR A 90 7.17 1.57 -20.70
CA THR A 90 7.89 2.61 -21.43
C THR A 90 7.66 4.00 -20.84
N LYS A 91 6.57 4.18 -20.07
CA LYS A 91 6.19 5.45 -19.44
C LYS A 91 6.58 5.53 -17.96
N ILE A 92 6.97 4.41 -17.35
CA ILE A 92 7.23 4.30 -15.91
C ILE A 92 8.47 3.44 -15.69
N SER A 93 9.36 3.89 -14.81
CA SER A 93 10.50 3.08 -14.36
C SER A 93 10.01 1.86 -13.56
N LEU A 94 10.35 0.66 -14.03
CA LEU A 94 10.06 -0.59 -13.33
C LEU A 94 10.71 -0.61 -11.93
N GLU A 95 11.93 -0.09 -11.80
CA GLU A 95 12.61 0.00 -10.50
C GLU A 95 11.82 0.87 -9.52
N ARG A 96 11.36 2.05 -9.97
CA ARG A 96 10.54 2.95 -9.15
C ARG A 96 9.22 2.28 -8.76
N LEU A 97 8.57 1.61 -9.71
CA LEU A 97 7.32 0.89 -9.45
C LEU A 97 7.52 -0.17 -8.35
N LEU A 98 8.53 -1.03 -8.48
CA LEU A 98 8.80 -2.07 -7.50
C LEU A 98 9.19 -1.49 -6.14
N LEU A 99 9.90 -0.36 -6.11
CA LEU A 99 10.23 0.34 -4.86
C LEU A 99 8.97 0.88 -4.16
N GLU A 100 8.07 1.53 -4.90
CA GLU A 100 6.81 2.06 -4.36
C GLU A 100 5.92 0.92 -3.84
N MET A 101 5.73 -0.13 -4.65
CA MET A 101 4.93 -1.31 -4.29
C MET A 101 5.47 -2.06 -3.08
N SER A 102 6.80 -2.15 -2.92
CA SER A 102 7.42 -2.93 -1.84
C SER A 102 7.61 -2.14 -0.55
N SER A 103 8.07 -0.90 -0.66
CA SER A 103 8.51 -0.12 0.50
C SER A 103 7.41 0.78 1.03
N ARG A 104 6.65 1.43 0.14
CA ARG A 104 5.65 2.43 0.54
C ARG A 104 4.26 1.81 0.68
N GLN A 105 3.83 1.04 -0.32
CA GLN A 105 2.50 0.41 -0.33
C GLN A 105 2.46 -0.98 0.31
N LYS A 106 3.62 -1.65 0.43
CA LYS A 106 3.75 -3.01 0.98
C LYS A 106 2.86 -4.05 0.29
N LEU A 107 2.60 -3.89 -1.00
CA LEU A 107 1.81 -4.81 -1.84
C LEU A 107 2.58 -6.07 -2.23
N ILE A 108 3.90 -5.92 -2.37
CA ILE A 108 4.80 -7.01 -2.73
C ILE A 108 6.00 -7.02 -1.78
N ARG A 109 6.70 -8.15 -1.71
CA ARG A 109 7.91 -8.32 -0.92
C ARG A 109 9.02 -8.90 -1.79
N LYS A 110 10.24 -8.39 -1.61
CA LYS A 110 11.44 -8.97 -2.23
C LYS A 110 11.94 -10.13 -1.39
N GLU A 111 12.19 -11.27 -2.02
CA GLU A 111 12.72 -12.48 -1.40
C GLU A 111 13.89 -13.02 -2.24
N GLY A 112 15.10 -12.59 -1.90
CA GLY A 112 16.27 -12.80 -2.76
C GLY A 112 16.10 -12.04 -4.07
N ASP A 113 16.19 -12.75 -5.19
CA ASP A 113 16.02 -12.18 -6.54
C ASP A 113 14.58 -12.24 -7.05
N CYS A 114 13.65 -12.78 -6.25
CA CYS A 114 12.26 -12.95 -6.64
C CYS A 114 11.34 -12.03 -5.84
N TRP A 115 10.10 -11.92 -6.31
CA TRP A 115 9.03 -11.17 -5.66
C TRP A 115 7.87 -12.08 -5.27
N SER A 116 7.22 -11.74 -4.15
CA SER A 116 6.00 -12.39 -3.67
C SER A 116 4.92 -11.35 -3.39
N ILE A 117 3.66 -11.72 -3.58
CA ILE A 117 2.50 -10.87 -3.25
C ILE A 117 2.21 -10.94 -1.74
N THR A 118 1.98 -9.79 -1.11
CA THR A 118 1.55 -9.74 0.30
C THR A 118 0.04 -9.89 0.42
N GLU A 119 -0.47 -10.05 1.64
CA GLU A 119 -1.92 -9.99 1.89
C GLU A 119 -2.52 -8.67 1.37
N MET A 120 -1.82 -7.55 1.56
CA MET A 120 -2.23 -6.25 1.03
C MET A 120 -2.29 -6.22 -0.49
N GLY A 121 -1.30 -6.81 -1.15
CA GLY A 121 -1.29 -6.99 -2.60
C GLY A 121 -2.51 -7.76 -3.09
N ARG A 122 -2.88 -8.86 -2.42
CA ARG A 122 -4.07 -9.66 -2.76
C ARG A 122 -5.37 -8.88 -2.58
N ILE A 123 -5.50 -8.12 -1.48
CA ILE A 123 -6.67 -7.26 -1.25
C ILE A 123 -6.80 -6.22 -2.37
N CYS A 124 -5.70 -5.55 -2.74
CA CYS A 124 -5.70 -4.56 -3.82
C CYS A 124 -6.03 -5.17 -5.18
N SER A 125 -5.51 -6.36 -5.49
CA SER A 125 -5.80 -7.07 -6.74
C SER A 125 -7.30 -7.34 -6.89
N ASN A 126 -7.90 -7.98 -5.87
CA ASN A 126 -9.33 -8.32 -5.83
C ASN A 126 -10.26 -7.09 -5.83
N TYR A 127 -9.85 -6.00 -5.18
CA TYR A 127 -10.65 -4.76 -5.14
C TYR A 127 -10.81 -4.13 -6.53
N SER A 128 -9.77 -4.27 -7.38
CA SER A 128 -9.79 -3.72 -8.73
C SER A 128 -10.82 -4.39 -9.64
N GLU A 129 -11.25 -5.62 -9.32
CA GLU A 129 -12.22 -6.41 -10.09
C GLU A 129 -13.67 -6.14 -9.70
N ARG A 130 -13.93 -5.70 -8.45
CA ARG A 130 -15.30 -5.46 -7.94
C ARG A 130 -15.88 -4.09 -8.29
N SER A 131 -15.05 -3.21 -8.83
CA SER A 131 -15.41 -1.82 -9.11
C SER A 131 -15.63 -1.57 -10.60
N GLU A 132 -15.83 -2.63 -11.40
CA GLU A 132 -16.21 -2.58 -12.82
C GLU A 132 -17.74 -2.70 -12.98
#